data_AF-A0A0B5AGV8-F1
#
_entry.id   AF-A0A0B5AGV8-F1
#
_cell.length_a   1.000
_cell.length_b   1.000
_cell.length_c   1.000
_cell.angle_alpha   90.00
_cell.angle_beta   90.00
_cell.angle_gamma   90.00
#
_symmetry.space_group_name_H-M   'P 1'
#
loop_
_entity.id
_entity.type
_entity.pdbx_description
1 polymer ?
#
loop_
_entity_poly.entity_id
_entity_poly.type
_entity_poly.pdbx_seq_one_letter_code
_entity_poly.pdbx_strand_id
1 'polypeptide(L)' 'MRGEPKDERVNKNFELLRKTDWFEPIYAENESLFKNNEHLRYVVGWAKVEKALKNEKRSEKLKADILEAMTAKG' A
#
# COMPACT_ATOMS: atom_id res chain seq x y z
N MET A 1 -6.84 15.58 -12.86
CA MET A 1 -6.27 14.27 -12.47
C MET A 1 -5.22 14.52 -11.39
N ARG A 2 -5.17 13.73 -10.32
CA ARG A 2 -4.00 13.75 -9.42
C ARG A 2 -2.84 13.13 -10.20
N GLY A 3 -1.67 13.76 -10.19
CA GLY A 3 -0.46 13.20 -10.80
C GLY A 3 0.02 11.94 -10.08
N GLU A 4 1.10 11.35 -10.57
CA GLU A 4 1.75 10.21 -9.91
C GLU A 4 2.29 10.59 -8.53
N PRO A 5 2.17 9.72 -7.52
CA PRO A 5 2.83 9.94 -6.25
C PRO A 5 4.35 9.83 -6.42
N LYS A 6 5.10 10.72 -5.77
CA LYS A 6 6.57 10.66 -5.77
C LYS A 6 7.06 9.33 -5.18
N ASP A 7 8.09 8.76 -5.78
CA ASP A 7 8.70 7.50 -5.33
C ASP A 7 9.12 7.53 -3.85
N GLU A 8 9.67 8.66 -3.38
CA GLU A 8 10.03 8.83 -1.96
C GLU A 8 8.84 8.58 -1.02
N ARG A 9 7.65 9.05 -1.41
CA ARG A 9 6.43 8.88 -0.63
C ARG A 9 5.94 7.43 -0.68
N VAL A 10 6.00 6.81 -1.86
CA VAL A 10 5.63 5.39 -2.04
C VAL A 10 6.52 4.51 -1.17
N ASN A 11 7.84 4.71 -1.23
CA ASN A 11 8.82 3.96 -0.45
C ASN A 11 8.61 4.16 1.06
N LYS A 12 8.45 5.41 1.53
CA LYS A 12 8.14 5.67 2.95
C LYS A 12 6.85 4.96 3.40
N ASN A 13 5.83 4.97 2.55
CA ASN A 13 4.56 4.31 2.86
C ASN A 13 4.74 2.77 2.94
N PHE A 14 5.53 2.17 2.05
CA PHE A 14 5.88 0.76 2.14
C PHE A 14 6.66 0.44 3.41
N GLU A 15 7.67 1.23 3.78
CA GLU A 15 8.43 1.03 5.03
C GLU A 15 7.54 1.06 6.28
N LEU A 16 6.51 1.92 6.30
CA LEU A 16 5.55 1.99 7.38
C LEU A 16 4.61 0.78 7.41
N LEU A 17 4.11 0.36 6.24
CA LEU A 17 3.24 -0.80 6.12
C LEU A 17 3.98 -2.09 6.48
N ARG A 18 5.23 -2.26 6.05
CA ARG A 18 6.09 -3.42 6.38
C ARG A 18 6.35 -3.63 7.87
N LYS A 19 6.06 -2.63 8.70
CA LYS A 19 6.14 -2.75 10.17
C LYS A 19 4.87 -3.35 10.79
N THR A 20 3.83 -3.62 10.01
CA THR A 20 2.58 -4.20 10.51
C THR A 20 2.56 -5.70 10.29
N ASP A 21 2.03 -6.42 11.28
CA ASP A 21 1.96 -7.89 11.27
C ASP A 21 1.13 -8.43 10.11
N TRP A 22 0.12 -7.67 9.66
CA TRP A 22 -0.75 -8.10 8.58
C TRP A 22 -0.19 -7.83 7.18
N PHE A 23 0.69 -6.84 7.01
CA PHE A 23 1.17 -6.44 5.68
C PHE A 23 2.49 -7.12 5.31
N GLU A 24 3.42 -7.27 6.26
CA GLU A 24 4.72 -7.89 5.96
C GLU A 24 4.63 -9.27 5.31
N PRO A 25 3.80 -10.23 5.78
CA PRO A 25 3.68 -11.52 5.09
C PRO A 25 3.14 -11.37 3.66
N ILE A 26 2.14 -10.49 3.44
CA ILE A 26 1.55 -10.23 2.12
C ILE A 26 2.60 -9.64 1.18
N TYR A 27 3.40 -8.68 1.67
CA TYR A 27 4.45 -8.05 0.90
C TYR A 27 5.57 -9.03 0.55
N ALA A 28 6.01 -9.85 1.50
CA ALA A 28 7.06 -10.85 1.28
C ALA A 28 6.66 -11.88 0.22
N GLU A 29 5.42 -12.35 0.24
CA GLU A 29 4.90 -13.31 -0.75
C GLU A 29 4.71 -12.68 -2.15
N ASN A 30 4.49 -11.37 -2.22
CA ASN A 30 4.12 -10.66 -3.45
C ASN A 30 5.07 -9.51 -3.79
N GLU A 31 6.32 -9.57 -3.37
CA GLU A 31 7.24 -8.41 -3.41
C GLU A 31 7.40 -7.84 -4.83
N SER A 32 7.52 -8.71 -5.84
CA SER A 32 7.61 -8.31 -7.24
C SER A 32 6.37 -7.54 -7.71
N LEU A 33 5.18 -7.95 -7.27
CA LEU A 33 3.93 -7.28 -7.61
C LEU A 33 3.91 -5.87 -7.03
N PHE A 34 4.27 -5.69 -5.76
CA PHE A 34 4.29 -4.37 -5.12
C PHE A 34 5.33 -3.41 -5.71
N LYS A 35 6.44 -3.93 -6.26
CA LYS A 35 7.49 -3.11 -6.89
C LYS A 35 7.14 -2.68 -8.31
N ASN A 36 6.47 -3.54 -9.07
CA ASN A 36 6.28 -3.38 -10.51
C ASN A 36 4.87 -2.94 -10.92
N ASN A 37 3.85 -3.18 -10.08
CA ASN A 37 2.48 -2.79 -10.39
C ASN A 37 2.25 -1.30 -10.09
N GLU A 38 2.08 -0.51 -11.14
CA GLU A 38 1.86 0.93 -11.06
C GLU A 38 0.58 1.31 -10.29
N HIS A 39 -0.48 0.51 -10.44
CA HIS A 39 -1.74 0.74 -9.73
C HIS A 39 -1.58 0.58 -8.22
N LEU A 40 -0.87 -0.47 -7.78
CA LEU A 40 -0.56 -0.67 -6.36
C LEU A 40 0.31 0.46 -5.81
N ARG A 41 1.36 0.86 -6.56
CA ARG A 41 2.20 2.01 -6.17
C ARG A 41 1.39 3.29 -6.08
N TYR A 42 0.42 3.49 -6.97
CA TYR A 42 -0.50 4.63 -6.93
C TYR A 42 -1.38 4.61 -5.67
N VAL A 43 -2.03 3.48 -5.37
CA VAL A 43 -2.89 3.30 -4.19
C VAL A 43 -2.08 3.54 -2.91
N VAL A 44 -0.94 2.87 -2.77
CA VAL A 44 -0.06 3.00 -1.61
C VAL A 44 0.51 4.42 -1.51
N GLY A 45 0.94 5.02 -2.61
CA GLY A 45 1.50 6.36 -2.64
C GLY A 45 0.52 7.43 -2.18
N TRP A 46 -0.75 7.34 -2.58
CA TRP A 46 -1.77 8.30 -2.15
C TRP A 46 -2.38 8.01 -0.79
N ALA A 47 -2.21 6.79 -0.27
CA ALA A 47 -2.66 6.43 1.06
C ALA A 47 -2.05 7.36 2.14
N LYS A 48 -2.84 7.62 3.18
CA LYS A 48 -2.40 8.33 4.39
C LYS A 48 -2.00 7.30 5.44
N VAL A 49 -0.99 6.48 5.16
CA VAL A 49 -0.60 5.31 5.96
C VAL A 49 -0.47 5.64 7.44
N GLU A 50 0.28 6.69 7.81
CA GLU A 50 0.45 7.10 9.21
C GLU A 50 -0.88 7.39 9.93
N LYS A 51 -1.89 7.92 9.22
CA LYS A 51 -3.22 8.19 9.79
C LYS A 51 -4.12 6.96 9.77
N ALA A 52 -3.89 6.04 8.84
CA ALA A 52 -4.64 4.79 8.74
C ALA A 52 -4.20 3.83 9.86
N LEU A 53 -2.90 3.68 10.07
CA LEU A 53 -2.36 2.78 11.10
C LEU A 53 -2.69 3.20 12.54
N LYS A 54 -3.05 4.46 12.77
CA LYS A 54 -3.50 4.97 14.08
C LYS A 54 -4.97 4.65 14.40
N ASN A 55 -5.73 4.08 13.46
CA ASN A 55 -7.16 3.81 13.64
C ASN A 55 -7.50 2.47 12.99
N GLU A 56 -7.93 1.50 13.79
CA GLU A 56 -8.23 0.14 13.33
C GLU A 56 -9.14 0.09 12.10
N LYS A 57 -10.27 0.80 12.12
CA LYS A 57 -11.20 0.87 10.97
C LYS A 57 -10.53 1.40 9.70
N ARG A 58 -9.63 2.38 9.82
CA ARG A 58 -8.87 2.90 8.67
C ARG A 58 -7.76 1.96 8.23
N SER A 59 -7.14 1.24 9.16
CA SER A 59 -6.15 0.21 8.86
C SER A 59 -6.79 -0.93 8.07
N GLU A 60 -7.94 -1.45 8.53
CA GLU A 60 -8.72 -2.47 7.83
C GLU A 60 -9.17 -2.00 6.46
N LYS A 61 -9.63 -0.75 6.34
CA LYS A 61 -9.97 -0.18 5.03
C LYS A 61 -8.75 -0.13 4.10
N LEU A 62 -7.61 0.35 4.60
CA LEU A 62 -6.39 0.43 3.78
C LEU A 62 -5.92 -0.97 3.34
N LYS A 63 -6.03 -1.96 4.22
CA LYS A 63 -5.75 -3.37 3.89
C LYS A 63 -6.67 -3.85 2.77
N ALA A 64 -7.97 -3.60 2.87
CA ALA A 64 -8.93 -3.96 1.82
C ALA A 64 -8.62 -3.25 0.49
N ASP A 65 -8.37 -1.94 0.51
CA ASP A 65 -8.04 -1.16 -0.68
C ASP A 65 -6.76 -1.72 -1.37
N ILE A 66 -5.76 -2.17 -0.59
CA ILE A 66 -4.54 -2.80 -1.12
C ILE A 66 -4.81 -4.18 -1.72
N LEU A 67 -5.55 -5.04 -1.00
CA LEU A 67 -5.90 -6.38 -1.48
C LEU A 67 -6.73 -6.32 -2.77
N GLU A 68 -7.68 -5.38 -2.84
CA GLU A 68 -8.45 -5.12 -4.05
C GLU A 68 -7.52 -4.76 -5.22
N ALA A 69 -6.60 -3.81 -5.00
CA ALA A 69 -5.62 -3.39 -6.01
C ALA A 69 -4.65 -4.50 -6.45
N MET A 70 -4.39 -5.51 -5.62
CA MET A 70 -3.62 -6.70 -6.03
C MET A 70 -4.40 -7.61 -6.99
N THR A 71 -5.73 -7.67 -6.84
CA THR A 71 -6.61 -8.53 -7.65
C THR A 71 -7.21 -7.84 -8.87
N ALA A 72 -7.26 -6.51 -8.86
CA ALA A 72 -7.64 -5.71 -10.00
C ALA A 72 -6.62 -5.94 -11.13
N LYS A 73 -6.97 -6.82 -12.07
CA LYS A 73 -6.18 -7.10 -13.27
C LYS A 73 -5.83 -5.77 -13.95
N GLY A 74 -4.53 -5.47 -14.02
CA GLY A 74 -3.99 -4.57 -15.04
C GLY A 74 -4.18 -5.19 -16.42
#